data_AF-A0A8S1A6J3-F1
#
_entry.id   AF-A0A8S1A6J3-F1
#
_cell.length_a   1.000
_cell.length_b   1.000
_cell.length_c   1.000
_cell.angle_alpha   90.00
_cell.angle_beta   90.00
_cell.angle_gamma   90.00
#
_symmetry.space_group_name_H-M   'P 1'
#
loop_
_entity.id
_entity.type
_entity.pdbx_description
1 polymer ?
#
loop_
_entity_poly.entity_id
_entity_poly.type
_entity_poly.pdbx_seq_one_letter_code
_entity_poly.pdbx_strand_id
1 'polypeptide(L)'
;MQSYPKVTKSSSERTGKSRKRKFHGNQFLNGEANTSRSEKKLASATTDDVIIYPSHCYRIIEFVSVFLSISELVICNSCKQRITFAESGHRGLGFKIVLSCKCGKREIQSGPLIHTGYEINRRIVFVMRLLGVAREGINIFCGLMDISQGLAKTTYDQIVQHLYTASKTMFESVCKKAVEEEKELNIQNERPADRFKVSGDGSWKKRGYTSLYGVTTLIGYYSGKVIDLNVKSGYCHTCTIKKNTLNDDEFEDWLAK
;
A
#
# COMPACT_ATOMS: atom_id res chain seq x y z
N MET A 1 36.14 7.24 23.31
CA MET A 1 35.11 6.21 23.05
C MET A 1 35.79 4.85 23.03
N GLN A 2 35.63 4.06 24.09
CA GLN A 2 36.16 2.70 24.14
C GLN A 2 35.42 1.82 23.12
N SER A 3 36.17 1.19 22.24
CA SER A 3 35.68 0.24 21.24
C SER A 3 35.21 -1.06 21.90
N TYR A 4 33.96 -1.45 21.63
CA TYR A 4 33.42 -2.75 22.06
C TYR A 4 34.24 -3.92 21.51
N PRO A 5 34.48 -4.99 22.30
CA PRO A 5 35.26 -6.13 21.86
C PRO A 5 34.56 -6.92 20.75
N LYS A 6 35.28 -7.19 19.66
CA LYS A 6 34.85 -8.06 18.56
C LYS A 6 34.96 -9.52 19.00
N VAL A 7 33.85 -10.25 18.96
CA VAL A 7 33.80 -11.69 19.24
C VAL A 7 34.52 -12.46 18.12
N THR A 8 35.50 -13.27 18.50
CA THR A 8 36.20 -14.24 17.63
C THR A 8 35.29 -15.43 17.33
N LYS A 9 35.26 -15.87 16.05
CA LYS A 9 34.52 -17.06 15.59
C LYS A 9 35.00 -18.32 16.30
N SER A 10 34.32 -18.74 17.37
CA SER A 10 34.40 -20.11 17.88
C SER A 10 33.34 -20.98 17.18
N SER A 11 33.81 -22.06 16.55
CA SER A 11 33.10 -23.29 16.16
C SER A 11 31.56 -23.27 16.18
N SER A 12 30.97 -23.27 14.98
CA SER A 12 29.55 -23.52 14.74
C SER A 12 29.20 -24.99 15.07
N GLU A 13 28.80 -25.27 16.31
CA GLU A 13 27.97 -26.42 16.59
C GLU A 13 26.56 -26.14 16.06
N ARG A 14 26.13 -26.90 15.04
CA ARG A 14 24.76 -26.85 14.51
C ARG A 14 23.79 -27.22 15.62
N THR A 15 23.17 -26.22 16.24
CA THR A 15 21.99 -26.42 17.09
C THR A 15 20.89 -27.05 16.24
N GLY A 16 20.38 -28.20 16.69
CA GLY A 16 19.44 -29.05 15.98
C GLY A 16 18.18 -28.30 15.50
N LYS A 17 17.63 -28.74 14.37
CA LYS A 17 16.38 -28.25 13.76
C LYS A 17 15.33 -27.92 14.83
N SER A 18 14.83 -26.68 14.84
CA SER A 18 13.70 -26.31 15.69
C SER A 18 12.50 -27.22 15.40
N ARG A 19 11.91 -27.82 16.44
CA ARG A 19 10.62 -28.53 16.34
C ARG A 19 9.63 -27.65 15.57
N LYS A 20 8.96 -28.20 14.54
CA LYS A 20 7.84 -27.55 13.86
C LYS A 20 6.86 -27.05 14.94
N ARG A 21 6.56 -25.75 14.95
CA ARG A 21 5.52 -25.20 15.83
C ARG A 21 4.21 -25.92 15.51
N LYS A 22 3.66 -26.68 16.47
CA LYS A 22 2.31 -27.20 16.38
C LYS A 22 1.36 -26.02 16.59
N PHE A 23 0.53 -25.73 15.60
CA PHE A 23 -0.58 -24.79 15.75
C PHE A 23 -1.63 -25.45 16.63
N HIS A 24 -1.86 -24.91 17.83
CA HIS A 24 -2.81 -25.45 18.81
C HIS A 24 -4.21 -24.83 18.72
N GLY A 25 -4.56 -24.23 17.58
CA GLY A 25 -5.80 -23.48 17.44
C GLY A 25 -5.80 -22.17 18.23
N ASN A 26 -6.86 -21.38 18.05
CA ASN A 26 -7.03 -20.10 18.73
C ASN A 26 -7.42 -20.37 20.18
N GLN A 27 -6.51 -20.14 21.13
CA GLN A 27 -6.70 -20.39 22.57
C GLN A 27 -7.72 -19.43 23.25
N PHE A 28 -8.45 -18.63 22.48
CA PHE A 28 -9.28 -17.53 22.98
C PHE A 28 -10.79 -17.72 22.79
N LEU A 29 -11.26 -18.91 22.43
CA LEU A 29 -12.70 -19.10 22.15
C LEU A 29 -13.55 -19.47 23.36
N ASN A 30 -12.98 -19.78 24.52
CA ASN A 30 -13.76 -20.11 25.71
C ASN A 30 -13.19 -19.44 26.97
N GLY A 31 -13.88 -18.39 27.42
CA GLY A 31 -13.70 -17.79 28.74
C GLY A 31 -14.05 -16.31 28.76
N GLU A 32 -14.94 -15.91 29.66
CA GLU A 32 -15.10 -14.51 30.08
C GLU A 32 -13.79 -14.03 30.74
N ALA A 33 -12.77 -13.71 29.95
CA ALA A 33 -11.48 -13.22 30.44
C ALA A 33 -10.71 -12.49 29.33
N ASN A 34 -10.50 -11.18 29.53
CA ASN A 34 -9.52 -10.32 28.85
C ASN A 34 -9.51 -10.38 27.32
N THR A 35 -10.42 -9.62 26.69
CA THR A 35 -10.31 -9.22 25.29
C THR A 35 -8.90 -8.69 25.00
N SER A 36 -8.29 -9.17 23.92
CA SER A 36 -6.90 -8.79 23.59
C SER A 36 -6.81 -7.27 23.40
N ARG A 37 -5.63 -6.67 23.64
CA ARG A 37 -5.43 -5.23 23.35
C ARG A 37 -5.80 -4.89 21.90
N SER A 38 -5.59 -5.81 20.96
CA SER A 38 -5.94 -5.64 19.55
C SER A 38 -7.46 -5.60 19.33
N GLU A 39 -8.20 -6.46 20.01
CA GLU A 39 -9.65 -6.53 19.92
C GLU A 39 -10.31 -5.26 20.49
N LYS A 40 -9.85 -4.80 21.66
CA LYS A 40 -10.31 -3.53 22.24
C LYS A 40 -10.09 -2.36 21.29
N LYS A 41 -8.94 -2.31 20.62
CA LYS A 41 -8.61 -1.28 19.63
C LYS A 41 -9.52 -1.33 18.41
N LEU A 42 -9.83 -2.53 17.91
CA LEU A 42 -10.75 -2.72 16.78
C LEU A 42 -12.19 -2.35 17.16
N ALA A 43 -12.63 -2.68 18.38
CA ALA A 43 -13.97 -2.31 18.86
C ALA A 43 -14.14 -0.79 19.01
N SER A 44 -13.07 -0.06 19.30
CA SER A 44 -13.06 1.42 19.36
C SER A 44 -12.76 2.12 18.04
N ALA A 45 -12.56 1.37 16.94
CA ALA A 45 -12.23 1.97 15.66
C ALA A 45 -13.50 2.56 15.03
N THR A 46 -13.59 3.89 14.98
CA THR A 46 -14.69 4.59 14.31
C THR A 46 -14.41 4.65 12.80
N THR A 47 -15.33 4.12 12.00
CA THR A 47 -15.30 4.20 10.52
C THR A 47 -16.17 5.33 9.98
N ASP A 48 -16.74 6.15 10.85
CA ASP A 48 -17.77 7.15 10.51
C ASP A 48 -17.29 8.20 9.49
N ASP A 49 -15.98 8.40 9.38
CA ASP A 49 -15.36 9.31 8.42
C ASP A 49 -15.15 8.71 7.02
N VAL A 50 -15.39 7.40 6.82
CA VAL A 50 -15.09 6.70 5.56
C VAL A 50 -16.39 6.34 4.83
N ILE A 51 -16.71 7.11 3.79
CA ILE A 51 -17.86 6.83 2.93
C ILE A 51 -17.54 5.61 2.04
N ILE A 52 -18.26 4.51 2.25
CA ILE A 52 -18.17 3.30 1.42
C ILE A 52 -19.32 3.31 0.41
N TYR A 53 -19.00 3.15 -0.87
CA TYR A 53 -19.98 2.99 -1.94
C TYR A 53 -20.05 1.52 -2.39
N PRO A 54 -21.05 0.73 -1.92
CA PRO A 54 -21.14 -0.70 -2.22
C PRO A 54 -21.33 -1.01 -3.72
N SER A 55 -21.81 -0.03 -4.49
CA SER A 55 -22.09 -0.17 -5.92
C SER A 55 -20.86 -0.12 -6.81
N HIS A 56 -19.71 0.32 -6.31
CA HIS A 56 -18.49 0.46 -7.12
C HIS A 56 -17.56 -0.76 -6.95
N CYS A 57 -17.80 -1.81 -7.75
CA CYS A 57 -16.99 -3.02 -7.76
C CYS A 57 -16.31 -3.25 -9.12
N TYR A 58 -15.12 -3.84 -9.08
CA TYR A 58 -14.39 -4.27 -10.28
C TYR A 58 -14.61 -5.77 -10.47
N ARG A 59 -14.87 -6.20 -11.71
CA ARG A 59 -14.99 -7.60 -12.10
C ARG A 59 -14.05 -7.88 -13.26
N ILE A 60 -13.41 -9.04 -13.24
CA ILE A 60 -12.63 -9.55 -14.37
C ILE A 60 -13.61 -10.28 -15.28
N ILE A 61 -13.66 -9.89 -16.55
CA ILE A 61 -14.48 -10.51 -17.59
C ILE A 61 -13.59 -10.75 -18.80
N GLU A 62 -13.87 -11.80 -19.57
CA GLU A 62 -13.23 -12.03 -20.86
C GLU A 62 -13.96 -11.18 -21.91
N PHE A 63 -13.24 -10.23 -22.51
CA PHE A 63 -13.82 -9.17 -23.34
C PHE A 63 -14.54 -9.75 -24.55
N VAL A 64 -13.93 -10.70 -25.25
CA VAL A 64 -14.45 -11.23 -26.52
C VAL A 64 -15.78 -11.93 -26.28
N SER A 65 -15.85 -12.87 -25.33
CA SER A 65 -17.07 -13.63 -25.02
C SER A 65 -18.22 -12.71 -24.62
N VAL A 66 -17.96 -11.77 -23.72
CA VAL A 66 -19.02 -10.86 -23.23
C VAL A 66 -19.49 -9.91 -24.32
N PHE A 67 -18.57 -9.21 -25.00
CA PHE A 67 -18.94 -8.17 -25.94
C PHE A 67 -19.38 -8.70 -27.31
N LEU A 68 -18.93 -9.89 -27.73
CA LEU A 68 -19.51 -10.55 -28.91
C LEU A 68 -20.95 -10.99 -28.65
N SER A 69 -21.24 -11.64 -27.52
CA SER A 69 -22.62 -12.01 -27.18
C SER A 69 -23.53 -10.78 -27.05
N ILE A 70 -23.05 -9.69 -26.42
CA ILE A 70 -23.81 -8.43 -26.37
C ILE A 70 -24.06 -7.87 -27.77
N SER A 71 -23.07 -7.94 -28.68
CA SER A 71 -23.21 -7.45 -30.07
C SER A 71 -24.33 -8.10 -30.87
N GLU A 72 -24.73 -9.32 -30.51
CA GLU A 72 -25.84 -10.04 -31.14
C GLU A 72 -27.21 -9.54 -30.66
N LEU A 73 -27.27 -8.97 -29.45
CA LEU A 73 -28.49 -8.53 -28.78
C LEU A 73 -28.75 -7.02 -28.94
N VAL A 74 -27.76 -6.24 -29.37
CA VAL A 74 -27.85 -4.77 -29.44
C VAL A 74 -27.73 -4.24 -30.87
N ILE A 75 -28.54 -3.21 -31.16
CA ILE A 75 -28.51 -2.46 -32.43
C ILE A 75 -28.32 -0.97 -32.19
N CYS A 76 -27.76 -0.26 -33.15
CA CYS A 76 -27.67 1.19 -33.10
C CYS A 76 -29.06 1.81 -33.23
N ASN A 77 -29.45 2.65 -32.26
CA ASN A 77 -30.77 3.27 -32.28
C ASN A 77 -31.02 4.15 -33.53
N SER A 78 -29.98 4.76 -34.09
CA SER A 78 -30.09 5.68 -35.24
C SER A 78 -30.14 4.96 -36.59
N CYS A 79 -29.17 4.08 -36.88
CA CYS A 79 -29.12 3.38 -38.19
C CYS A 79 -29.75 1.98 -38.19
N LYS A 80 -30.19 1.47 -37.03
CA LYS A 80 -30.75 0.12 -36.85
C LYS A 80 -29.82 -1.02 -37.29
N GLN A 81 -28.52 -0.74 -37.46
CA GLN A 81 -27.50 -1.74 -37.79
C GLN A 81 -26.85 -2.32 -36.53
N ARG A 82 -26.20 -3.48 -36.68
CA ARG A 82 -25.42 -4.13 -35.62
C ARG A 82 -24.28 -3.22 -35.14
N ILE A 83 -24.04 -3.24 -33.84
CA ILE A 83 -22.90 -2.55 -33.21
C ILE A 83 -21.77 -3.56 -33.04
N THR A 84 -20.54 -3.17 -33.36
CA THR A 84 -19.33 -3.93 -33.03
C THR A 84 -18.60 -3.29 -31.87
N PHE A 85 -17.94 -4.13 -31.06
CA PHE A 85 -17.15 -3.71 -29.91
C PHE A 85 -15.68 -3.99 -30.18
N ALA A 86 -14.81 -3.09 -29.73
CA ALA A 86 -13.37 -3.25 -29.76
C ALA A 86 -12.73 -2.51 -28.58
N GLU A 87 -11.43 -2.73 -28.37
CA GLU A 87 -10.66 -2.02 -27.36
C GLU A 87 -9.74 -0.97 -28.02
N SER A 88 -9.45 0.12 -27.31
CA SER A 88 -8.43 1.08 -27.72
C SER A 88 -7.87 1.85 -26.53
N GLY A 89 -6.78 2.59 -26.75
CA GLY A 89 -6.30 3.56 -25.77
C GLY A 89 -5.85 2.93 -24.44
N HIS A 90 -5.23 1.76 -24.48
CA HIS A 90 -4.72 1.06 -23.30
C HIS A 90 -3.75 1.96 -22.50
N ARG A 91 -3.99 2.03 -21.19
CA ARG A 91 -3.15 2.75 -20.21
C ARG A 91 -3.08 1.91 -18.95
N GLY A 92 -2.09 1.03 -18.90
CA GLY A 92 -2.01 -0.01 -17.86
C GLY A 92 -3.15 -1.00 -18.01
N LEU A 93 -3.93 -1.21 -16.95
CA LEU A 93 -5.08 -2.09 -16.93
C LEU A 93 -6.38 -1.43 -17.42
N GLY A 94 -6.36 -0.11 -17.64
CA GLY A 94 -7.52 0.60 -18.16
C GLY A 94 -7.45 0.80 -19.67
N PHE A 95 -8.60 0.87 -20.32
CA PHE A 95 -8.74 0.98 -21.77
C PHE A 95 -10.09 1.62 -22.11
N LYS A 96 -10.30 1.90 -23.40
CA LYS A 96 -11.57 2.38 -23.93
C LYS A 96 -12.28 1.26 -24.67
N ILE A 97 -13.57 1.11 -24.40
CA ILE A 97 -14.49 0.27 -25.16
C ILE A 97 -15.00 1.10 -26.33
N VAL A 98 -14.71 0.66 -27.55
CA VAL A 98 -15.11 1.33 -28.79
C VAL A 98 -16.33 0.65 -29.36
N LEU A 99 -17.42 1.40 -29.50
CA LEU A 99 -18.64 0.97 -30.15
C LEU A 99 -18.65 1.53 -31.57
N SER A 100 -18.74 0.66 -32.59
CA SER A 100 -18.71 1.07 -33.99
C SER A 100 -19.96 0.61 -34.73
N CYS A 101 -20.53 1.50 -35.54
CA CYS A 101 -21.59 1.20 -36.51
C CYS A 101 -21.49 2.16 -37.70
N LYS A 102 -22.43 2.10 -38.65
CA LYS A 102 -22.46 3.02 -39.81
C LYS A 102 -22.53 4.51 -39.42
N CYS A 103 -23.07 4.84 -38.25
CA CYS A 103 -23.13 6.22 -37.74
C CYS A 103 -21.79 6.76 -37.21
N GLY A 104 -20.76 5.92 -37.11
CA GLY A 104 -19.46 6.28 -36.56
C GLY A 104 -19.09 5.50 -35.30
N LYS A 105 -18.13 6.05 -34.56
CA LYS A 105 -17.51 5.43 -33.37
C LYS A 105 -17.86 6.21 -32.12
N ARG A 106 -18.15 5.50 -31.03
CA ARG A 106 -18.26 6.05 -29.68
C ARG A 106 -17.33 5.31 -28.75
N GLU A 107 -16.76 6.03 -27.79
CA GLU A 107 -15.81 5.48 -26.82
C GLU A 107 -16.40 5.55 -25.42
N ILE A 108 -16.26 4.47 -24.67
CA ILE A 108 -16.63 4.37 -23.25
C ILE A 108 -15.37 4.03 -22.46
N GLN A 109 -15.15 4.71 -21.34
CA GLN A 109 -14.03 4.40 -20.46
C GLN A 109 -14.29 3.08 -19.71
N SER A 110 -13.32 2.16 -19.64
CA SER A 110 -13.48 0.90 -18.91
C SER A 110 -13.55 1.07 -17.38
N GLY A 111 -13.32 2.28 -16.88
CA GLY A 111 -13.49 2.67 -15.50
C GLY A 111 -13.21 4.17 -15.29
N PRO A 112 -13.27 4.66 -14.04
CA PRO A 112 -12.98 6.05 -13.72
C PRO A 112 -11.59 6.47 -14.21
N LEU A 113 -11.56 7.53 -15.02
CA LEU A 113 -10.35 8.15 -15.55
C LEU A 113 -10.08 9.43 -14.74
N ILE A 114 -9.04 9.41 -13.90
CA ILE A 114 -8.66 10.55 -13.06
C ILE A 114 -7.46 11.23 -13.72
N HIS A 115 -7.67 12.44 -14.22
CA HIS A 115 -6.74 13.14 -15.11
C HIS A 115 -6.37 12.27 -16.32
N THR A 116 -5.16 11.72 -16.35
CA THR A 116 -4.64 10.93 -17.47
C THR A 116 -4.57 9.42 -17.18
N GLY A 117 -4.86 8.99 -15.95
CA GLY A 117 -4.69 7.59 -15.51
C GLY A 117 -5.98 6.97 -14.99
N TYR A 118 -6.21 5.70 -15.33
CA TYR A 118 -7.33 4.94 -14.79
C TYR A 118 -7.11 4.57 -13.32
N GLU A 119 -8.19 4.64 -12.54
CA GLU A 119 -8.18 4.33 -11.11
C GLU A 119 -7.72 2.88 -10.83
N ILE A 120 -8.06 1.91 -11.68
CA ILE A 120 -7.65 0.50 -11.55
C ILE A 120 -6.13 0.33 -11.42
N ASN A 121 -5.34 1.19 -12.08
CA ASN A 121 -3.89 1.17 -11.96
C ASN A 121 -3.42 1.51 -10.54
N ARG A 122 -4.08 2.46 -9.87
CA ARG A 122 -3.78 2.80 -8.47
C ARG A 122 -4.16 1.66 -7.54
N ARG A 123 -5.32 1.03 -7.78
CA ARG A 123 -5.81 -0.11 -7.00
C ARG A 123 -4.87 -1.30 -7.06
N ILE A 124 -4.48 -1.73 -8.25
CA ILE A 124 -3.58 -2.90 -8.39
C ILE A 124 -2.20 -2.61 -7.78
N VAL A 125 -1.65 -1.41 -7.94
CA VAL A 125 -0.38 -1.03 -7.30
C VAL A 125 -0.51 -1.04 -5.78
N PHE A 126 -1.59 -0.51 -5.22
CA PHE A 126 -1.82 -0.51 -3.78
C PHE A 126 -1.89 -1.95 -3.22
N VAL A 127 -2.76 -2.79 -3.81
CA VAL A 127 -2.95 -4.17 -3.34
C VAL A 127 -1.67 -5.00 -3.50
N MET A 128 -1.03 -4.95 -4.66
CA MET A 128 0.19 -5.71 -4.91
C MET A 128 1.31 -5.31 -3.95
N ARG A 129 1.42 -4.03 -3.59
CA ARG A 129 2.39 -3.58 -2.57
C ARG A 129 2.08 -4.12 -1.17
N LEU A 130 0.80 -4.22 -0.78
CA LEU A 130 0.42 -4.87 0.48
C LEU A 130 0.80 -6.35 0.50
N LEU A 131 0.74 -7.01 -0.66
CA LEU A 131 1.20 -8.40 -0.83
C LEU A 131 2.73 -8.54 -0.91
N GLY A 132 3.48 -7.44 -0.83
CA GLY A 132 4.94 -7.45 -1.00
C GLY A 132 5.39 -7.62 -2.46
N VAL A 133 4.48 -7.45 -3.41
CA VAL A 133 4.71 -7.57 -4.85
C VAL A 133 4.89 -6.19 -5.48
N ALA A 134 6.01 -5.99 -6.15
CA ALA A 134 6.34 -4.74 -6.82
C ALA A 134 5.95 -4.78 -8.31
N ARG A 135 6.32 -3.73 -9.06
CA ARG A 135 5.99 -3.54 -10.49
C ARG A 135 6.19 -4.78 -11.35
N GLU A 136 7.32 -5.47 -11.22
CA GLU A 136 7.58 -6.66 -12.06
C GLU A 136 6.62 -7.80 -11.79
N GLY A 137 6.22 -8.00 -10.53
CA GLY A 137 5.20 -9.00 -10.23
C GLY A 137 3.82 -8.62 -10.76
N ILE A 138 3.50 -7.32 -10.86
CA ILE A 138 2.29 -6.84 -11.56
C ILE A 138 2.38 -7.21 -13.03
N ASN A 139 3.50 -6.93 -13.69
CA ASN A 139 3.69 -7.21 -15.10
C ASN A 139 3.62 -8.72 -15.40
N ILE A 140 4.26 -9.54 -14.57
CA ILE A 140 4.18 -11.01 -14.68
C ILE A 140 2.74 -11.47 -14.49
N PHE A 141 2.05 -10.98 -13.45
CA PHE A 141 0.65 -11.30 -13.22
C PHE A 141 -0.23 -10.93 -14.41
N CYS A 142 -0.11 -9.70 -14.92
CA CYS A 142 -0.89 -9.23 -16.06
C CYS A 142 -0.61 -10.02 -17.34
N GLY A 143 0.65 -10.40 -17.58
CA GLY A 143 1.03 -11.23 -18.73
C GLY A 143 0.55 -12.67 -18.63
N LEU A 144 0.65 -13.30 -17.45
CA LEU A 144 0.17 -14.66 -17.23
C LEU A 144 -1.36 -14.78 -17.30
N MET A 145 -2.06 -13.72 -16.93
CA MET A 145 -3.52 -13.65 -16.97
C MET A 145 -4.07 -13.14 -18.32
N ASP A 146 -3.20 -12.78 -19.26
CA ASP A 146 -3.56 -12.16 -20.55
C ASP A 146 -4.48 -10.92 -20.40
N ILE A 147 -4.19 -10.07 -19.40
CA ILE A 147 -5.02 -8.89 -19.08
C ILE A 147 -4.45 -7.62 -19.73
N SER A 148 -3.13 -7.44 -19.64
CA SER A 148 -2.44 -6.26 -20.19
C SER A 148 -0.92 -6.46 -20.16
N GLN A 149 -0.18 -5.51 -20.74
CA GLN A 149 1.28 -5.46 -20.62
C GLN A 149 1.77 -4.99 -19.23
N GLY A 150 0.84 -4.71 -18.30
CA GLY A 150 1.17 -4.21 -16.97
C GLY A 150 1.45 -2.71 -16.95
N LEU A 151 2.40 -2.28 -16.12
CA LEU A 151 2.66 -0.86 -15.86
C LEU A 151 4.09 -0.46 -16.25
N ALA A 152 4.18 0.66 -16.97
CA ALA A 152 5.44 1.35 -17.20
C ALA A 152 6.06 1.80 -15.88
N LYS A 153 7.39 1.86 -15.82
CA LYS A 153 8.14 2.27 -14.62
C LYS A 153 7.71 3.65 -14.12
N THR A 154 7.66 4.63 -15.02
CA THR A 154 7.26 6.01 -14.70
C THR A 154 5.86 6.08 -14.09
N THR A 155 4.90 5.36 -14.67
CA THR A 155 3.53 5.29 -14.16
C THR A 155 3.48 4.64 -12.77
N TYR A 156 4.19 3.53 -12.57
CA TYR A 156 4.26 2.87 -11.27
C TYR A 156 4.84 3.80 -10.21
N ASP A 157 5.96 4.46 -10.51
CA ASP A 157 6.65 5.36 -9.57
C ASP A 157 5.76 6.56 -9.20
N GLN A 158 5.05 7.16 -10.17
CA GLN A 158 4.07 8.22 -9.93
C GLN A 158 2.92 7.76 -9.03
N ILE A 159 2.40 6.56 -9.25
CA ILE A 159 1.33 5.98 -8.41
C ILE A 159 1.87 5.74 -7.00
N VAL A 160 3.08 5.20 -6.84
CA VAL A 160 3.70 5.00 -5.52
C VAL A 160 3.87 6.31 -4.77
N GLN A 161 4.30 7.38 -5.45
CA GLN A 161 4.40 8.71 -4.84
C GLN A 161 3.02 9.24 -4.42
N HIS A 162 2.00 9.09 -5.26
CA HIS A 162 0.64 9.48 -4.91
C HIS A 162 0.13 8.70 -3.69
N LEU A 163 0.36 7.38 -3.63
CA LEU A 163 -0.01 6.54 -2.48
C LEU A 163 0.73 6.98 -1.21
N TYR A 164 2.01 7.32 -1.31
CA TYR A 164 2.81 7.83 -0.19
C TYR A 164 2.24 9.15 0.33
N THR A 165 2.00 10.14 -0.54
CA THR A 165 1.43 11.43 -0.15
C THR A 165 0.05 11.24 0.51
N ALA A 166 -0.83 10.47 -0.11
CA ALA A 166 -2.17 10.20 0.45
C ALA A 166 -2.08 9.53 1.83
N SER A 167 -1.22 8.51 1.96
CA SER A 167 -1.03 7.79 3.23
C SER A 167 -0.43 8.68 4.31
N LYS A 168 0.51 9.57 3.95
CA LYS A 168 1.11 10.54 4.86
C LYS A 168 0.07 11.54 5.37
N THR A 169 -0.70 12.15 4.47
CA THR A 169 -1.76 13.11 4.86
C THR A 169 -2.83 12.44 5.73
N MET A 170 -3.25 11.23 5.39
CA MET A 170 -4.17 10.45 6.23
C MET A 170 -3.57 10.19 7.61
N PHE A 171 -2.32 9.74 7.67
CA PHE A 171 -1.64 9.46 8.93
C PHE A 171 -1.53 10.71 9.81
N GLU A 172 -1.15 11.86 9.25
CA GLU A 172 -1.10 13.14 9.97
C GLU A 172 -2.47 13.55 10.51
N SER A 173 -3.54 13.39 9.72
CA SER A 173 -4.90 13.68 10.16
C SER A 173 -5.35 12.77 11.31
N VAL A 174 -5.05 11.47 11.23
CA VAL A 174 -5.40 10.50 12.28
C VAL A 174 -4.58 10.74 13.55
N CYS A 175 -3.28 11.06 13.42
CA CYS A 175 -2.44 11.38 14.57
C CYS A 175 -2.89 12.65 15.27
N LYS A 176 -3.29 13.70 14.52
CA LYS A 176 -3.87 14.91 15.13
C LYS A 176 -5.09 14.58 15.98
N LYS A 177 -6.02 13.78 15.46
CA LYS A 177 -7.20 13.32 16.22
C LYS A 177 -6.78 12.54 17.47
N ALA A 178 -5.84 11.61 17.34
CA ALA A 178 -5.33 10.82 18.47
C ALA A 178 -4.64 11.69 19.54
N VAL A 179 -3.95 12.74 19.13
CA VAL A 179 -3.30 13.70 20.04
C VAL A 179 -4.34 14.51 20.82
N GLU A 180 -5.38 15.03 20.15
CA GLU A 180 -6.45 15.77 20.84
C GLU A 180 -7.21 14.87 21.83
N GLU A 181 -7.50 13.63 21.44
CA GLU A 181 -8.11 12.64 22.34
C GLU A 181 -7.21 12.33 23.56
N GLU A 182 -5.89 12.21 23.36
CA GLU A 182 -4.95 12.03 24.48
C GLU A 182 -4.93 13.26 25.41
N LYS A 183 -5.06 14.49 24.88
CA LYS A 183 -5.17 15.71 25.70
C LYS A 183 -6.43 15.69 26.56
N GLU A 184 -7.57 15.35 25.98
CA GLU A 184 -8.84 15.25 26.69
C GLU A 184 -8.76 14.20 27.81
N LEU A 185 -8.21 13.02 27.50
CA LEU A 185 -8.02 11.95 28.48
C LEU A 185 -7.01 12.34 29.58
N ASN A 186 -5.98 13.12 29.25
CA ASN A 186 -5.05 13.67 30.25
C ASN A 186 -5.77 14.57 31.26
N ILE A 187 -6.63 15.49 30.78
CA ILE A 187 -7.41 16.38 31.63
C ILE A 187 -8.36 15.58 32.54
N GLN A 188 -9.05 14.58 31.99
CA GLN A 188 -9.95 13.69 32.75
C GLN A 188 -9.21 12.90 33.84
N ASN A 189 -7.91 12.65 33.66
CA ASN A 189 -7.07 11.97 34.63
C ASN A 189 -6.25 12.95 35.49
N GLU A 190 -6.68 14.20 35.62
CA GLU A 190 -6.07 15.25 36.46
C GLU A 190 -4.62 15.58 36.08
N ARG A 191 -4.28 15.49 34.79
CA ARG A 191 -2.94 15.82 34.26
C ARG A 191 -3.01 16.99 33.27
N PRO A 192 -1.96 17.82 33.17
CA PRO A 192 -1.92 18.88 32.16
C PRO A 192 -2.06 18.31 30.75
N ALA A 193 -2.89 18.95 29.93
CA ALA A 193 -3.21 18.50 28.57
C ALA A 193 -1.96 18.18 27.75
N ASP A 194 -0.99 19.10 27.72
CA ASP A 194 0.22 18.99 26.88
C ASP A 194 1.34 18.11 27.45
N ARG A 195 1.12 17.45 28.60
CA ARG A 195 2.14 16.61 29.24
C ARG A 195 1.84 15.13 29.03
N PHE A 196 2.10 14.65 27.81
CA PHE A 196 1.82 13.27 27.44
C PHE A 196 2.74 12.27 28.14
N LYS A 197 2.13 11.19 28.64
CA LYS A 197 2.84 9.94 28.94
C LYS A 197 2.70 9.07 27.69
N VAL A 198 3.82 8.55 27.21
CA VAL A 198 3.86 7.80 25.94
C VAL A 198 4.58 6.48 26.13
N SER A 199 4.21 5.50 25.32
CA SER A 199 4.96 4.26 25.11
C SER A 199 5.55 4.29 23.71
N GLY A 200 6.84 3.96 23.58
CA GLY A 200 7.49 3.80 22.27
C GLY A 200 7.55 2.33 21.87
N ASP A 201 7.30 2.02 20.60
CA ASP A 201 7.59 0.71 20.01
C ASP A 201 8.35 0.89 18.70
N GLY A 202 9.13 -0.10 18.30
CA GLY A 202 9.97 -0.01 17.11
C GLY A 202 10.13 -1.35 16.41
N SER A 203 10.25 -1.29 15.09
CA SER A 203 10.45 -2.48 14.27
C SER A 203 11.48 -2.23 13.17
N TRP A 204 12.06 -3.32 12.70
CA TRP A 204 13.04 -3.34 11.63
C TRP A 204 12.45 -4.02 10.39
N LYS A 205 12.78 -3.51 9.21
CA LYS A 205 12.32 -4.11 7.94
C LYS A 205 12.77 -5.57 7.77
N LYS A 206 13.95 -5.92 8.29
CA LYS A 206 14.52 -7.27 8.21
C LYS A 206 14.77 -7.80 9.61
N ARG A 207 14.65 -9.11 9.78
CA ARG A 207 15.03 -9.81 11.01
C ARG A 207 16.57 -9.87 11.12
N GLY A 208 17.08 -9.66 12.34
CA GLY A 208 18.50 -9.62 12.63
C GLY A 208 19.11 -8.22 12.50
N TYR A 209 20.37 -8.07 12.93
CA TYR A 209 21.08 -6.77 12.99
C TYR A 209 21.55 -6.25 11.61
N THR A 210 20.83 -6.56 10.54
CA THR A 210 21.20 -6.21 9.15
C THR A 210 20.20 -5.27 8.47
N SER A 211 19.18 -4.81 9.21
CA SER A 211 18.20 -3.88 8.67
C SER A 211 18.78 -2.47 8.59
N LEU A 212 18.75 -1.88 7.39
CA LEU A 212 19.07 -0.47 7.18
C LEU A 212 17.85 0.44 7.32
N TYR A 213 16.68 -0.14 7.62
CA TYR A 213 15.43 0.59 7.79
C TYR A 213 14.80 0.23 9.13
N GLY A 214 14.52 1.25 9.93
CA GLY A 214 13.81 1.15 11.20
C GLY A 214 12.58 2.05 11.18
N VAL A 215 11.52 1.61 11.85
CA VAL A 215 10.35 2.43 12.16
C VAL A 215 10.18 2.47 13.68
N THR A 216 9.84 3.64 14.21
CA THR A 216 9.51 3.84 15.61
C THR A 216 8.18 4.56 15.69
N THR A 217 7.30 4.10 16.57
CA THR A 217 6.00 4.71 16.84
C THR A 217 5.92 5.14 18.29
N LEU A 218 5.25 6.27 18.53
CA LEU A 218 4.85 6.69 19.87
C LEU A 218 3.35 6.45 20.03
N ILE A 219 2.98 5.92 21.18
CA ILE A 219 1.62 5.53 21.52
C ILE A 219 1.20 6.31 22.76
N GLY A 220 0.07 7.00 22.71
CA GLY A 220 -0.53 7.68 23.86
C GLY A 220 -0.88 6.68 24.96
N TYR A 221 -0.64 7.05 26.21
CA TYR A 221 -0.82 6.12 27.34
C TYR A 221 -2.29 5.84 27.60
N TYR A 222 -3.15 6.85 27.54
CA TYR A 222 -4.58 6.71 27.84
C TYR A 222 -5.38 6.29 26.61
N SER A 223 -5.17 6.93 25.47
CA SER A 223 -5.85 6.59 24.21
C SER A 223 -5.42 5.24 23.65
N GLY A 224 -4.18 4.81 23.91
CA GLY A 224 -3.60 3.60 23.32
C GLY A 224 -3.40 3.68 21.80
N LYS A 225 -3.51 4.89 21.22
CA LYS A 225 -3.42 5.19 19.78
C LYS A 225 -2.03 5.69 19.43
N VAL A 226 -1.63 5.49 18.16
CA VAL A 226 -0.37 6.04 17.65
C VAL A 226 -0.53 7.55 17.49
N ILE A 227 0.36 8.31 18.12
CA ILE A 227 0.37 9.78 18.10
C ILE A 227 1.53 10.34 17.28
N ASP A 228 2.58 9.55 17.05
CA ASP A 228 3.71 9.91 16.19
C ASP A 228 4.38 8.67 15.59
N LEU A 229 5.03 8.84 14.44
CA LEU A 229 5.79 7.81 13.73
C LEU A 229 7.02 8.42 13.08
N ASN A 230 8.16 7.77 13.28
CA ASN A 230 9.42 8.14 12.65
C ASN A 230 10.01 6.95 11.89
N VAL A 231 10.44 7.18 10.65
CA VAL A 231 11.15 6.20 9.83
C VAL A 231 12.60 6.64 9.70
N LYS A 232 13.52 5.78 10.10
CA LYS A 232 14.96 5.99 9.94
C LYS A 232 15.50 5.05 8.88
N SER A 233 16.34 5.58 7.99
CA SER A 233 17.05 4.81 6.98
C SER A 233 18.54 5.09 7.08
N GLY A 234 19.33 4.04 7.24
CA GLY A 234 20.78 4.05 7.00
C GLY A 234 21.15 3.75 5.55
N TYR A 235 20.17 3.67 4.64
CA TYR A 235 20.37 3.43 3.22
C TYR A 235 19.79 4.55 2.36
N CYS A 236 20.58 4.99 1.38
CA CYS A 236 20.19 5.95 0.37
C CYS A 236 20.44 5.34 -1.01
N HIS A 237 19.35 5.00 -1.74
CA HIS A 237 19.47 4.39 -3.06
C HIS A 237 20.10 5.36 -4.06
N THR A 238 19.68 6.62 -4.04
CA THR A 238 20.24 7.68 -4.89
C THR A 238 21.73 7.85 -4.66
N CYS A 239 22.18 7.86 -3.40
CA CYS A 239 23.58 7.95 -3.04
C CYS A 239 24.37 6.74 -3.56
N THR A 240 23.79 5.54 -3.50
CA THR A 240 24.41 4.32 -4.05
C THR A 240 24.58 4.42 -5.56
N ILE A 241 23.57 4.91 -6.28
CA ILE A 241 23.65 5.13 -7.74
C ILE A 241 24.70 6.19 -8.05
N LYS A 242 24.65 7.33 -7.36
CA LYS A 242 25.53 8.48 -7.62
C LYS A 242 26.98 8.15 -7.38
N LYS A 243 27.30 7.41 -6.31
CA LYS A 243 28.65 6.91 -6.04
C LYS A 243 29.19 5.98 -7.12
N ASN A 244 28.32 5.28 -7.85
CA ASN A 244 28.73 4.43 -8.97
C ASN A 244 28.88 5.21 -10.30
N THR A 245 28.37 6.44 -10.38
CA THR A 245 28.35 7.25 -11.62
C THR A 245 29.25 8.47 -11.58
N LEU A 246 29.53 9.00 -10.40
CA LEU A 246 30.34 10.20 -10.17
C LEU A 246 31.70 9.79 -9.60
N ASN A 247 32.72 10.62 -9.84
CA ASN A 247 33.98 10.51 -9.08
C ASN A 247 33.80 11.07 -7.64
N ASP A 248 34.82 10.91 -6.79
CA ASP A 248 34.71 11.26 -5.37
C ASP A 248 34.43 12.77 -5.17
N ASP A 249 35.07 13.66 -5.93
CA ASP A 249 34.88 15.11 -5.81
C ASP A 249 33.47 15.53 -6.27
N GLU A 250 33.02 15.02 -7.42
CA GLU A 250 31.67 15.26 -7.95
C GLU A 250 30.57 14.71 -7.03
N PHE A 251 30.85 13.62 -6.32
CA PHE A 251 29.92 13.03 -5.37
C PHE A 251 29.76 13.90 -4.12
N GLU A 252 30.85 14.42 -3.55
CA GLU A 252 30.81 15.33 -2.40
C GLU A 252 30.11 16.65 -2.76
N ASP A 253 30.39 17.21 -3.94
CA ASP A 253 29.70 18.40 -4.46
C ASP A 253 28.20 18.16 -4.66
N TRP A 254 27.80 16.94 -5.03
CA TRP A 254 26.40 16.56 -5.15
C TRP A 254 25.73 16.36 -3.79
N LEU A 255 26.44 15.79 -2.82
CA LEU A 255 25.93 15.54 -1.46
C LEU A 255 25.69 16.85 -0.70
N ALA A 256 26.50 17.88 -0.99
CA ALA A 256 26.43 19.21 -0.36
C ALA A 256 25.30 20.10 -0.91
N LYS A 257 24.64 19.71 -2.01
CA LYS A 257 23.51 20.42 -2.63
C LYS A 257 22.16 19.89 -2.13
#